data_AF-A0A7K3IUX5-F1
#
_entry.id   AF-A0A7K3IUX5-F1
#
_cell.length_a   1.000
_cell.length_b   1.000
_cell.length_c   1.000
_cell.angle_alpha   90.00
_cell.angle_beta   90.00
_cell.angle_gamma   90.00
#
_symmetry.space_group_name_H-M   'P 1'
#
loop_
_entity.id
_entity.type
_entity.pdbx_description
1 polymer ?
#
loop_
_entity_poly.entity_id
_entity_poly.type
_entity_poly.pdbx_seq_one_letter_code
_entity_poly.pdbx_strand_id
1 'polypeptide(L)'
;MKKSLLLTLLLLFSLTLQAQKDTVNIAQNPIQKKALTADAAGQITIYPVPVRENFFNVKCEKDVVSIKVTNIIGQEIFKERYSNPQTITKVDLEDPTRGMYLV
;
A
#
# COMPACT_ATOMS: atom_id res chain seq x y z
N MET A 1 -54.33 -5.24 -12.82
CA MET A 1 -53.07 -4.72 -13.40
C MET A 1 -51.94 -4.55 -12.37
N LYS A 2 -52.21 -4.19 -11.10
CA LYS A 2 -51.17 -3.95 -10.06
C LYS A 2 -50.34 -5.20 -9.67
N LYS A 3 -50.95 -6.39 -9.67
CA LYS A 3 -50.26 -7.66 -9.31
C LYS A 3 -49.24 -8.13 -10.35
N SER A 4 -49.49 -7.81 -11.63
CA SER A 4 -48.56 -8.13 -12.72
C SER A 4 -47.28 -7.28 -12.64
N LEU A 5 -47.42 -6.00 -12.26
CA LEU A 5 -46.30 -5.08 -12.06
C LEU A 5 -45.34 -5.54 -10.94
N LEU A 6 -45.91 -6.08 -9.86
CA LEU A 6 -45.13 -6.62 -8.74
C LEU A 6 -44.34 -7.87 -9.16
N LEU A 7 -44.93 -8.71 -10.02
CA LEU A 7 -44.28 -9.90 -10.54
C LEU A 7 -43.11 -9.56 -11.48
N THR A 8 -43.27 -8.55 -12.35
CA THR A 8 -42.20 -8.11 -13.25
C THR A 8 -41.05 -7.45 -12.49
N LEU A 9 -41.34 -6.69 -11.44
CA LEU A 9 -40.31 -6.10 -10.58
C LEU A 9 -39.50 -7.18 -9.84
N LEU A 10 -40.17 -8.21 -9.32
CA LEU A 10 -39.52 -9.33 -8.62
C LEU A 10 -38.59 -10.12 -9.54
N LEU A 11 -39.01 -10.35 -10.79
CA LEU A 11 -38.23 -11.05 -11.82
C LEU A 11 -36.99 -10.27 -12.26
N LEU A 12 -37.08 -8.93 -12.34
CA LEU A 12 -35.92 -8.10 -12.67
C LEU A 12 -34.90 -8.08 -11.52
N PHE A 13 -35.36 -8.08 -10.28
CA PHE A 13 -34.47 -8.03 -9.11
C PHE A 13 -33.63 -9.33 -8.96
N SER A 14 -34.23 -10.50 -9.19
CA SER A 14 -33.53 -11.79 -9.06
C SER A 14 -32.43 -11.99 -10.10
N LEU A 15 -32.57 -11.41 -11.30
CA LEU A 15 -31.55 -11.45 -12.35
C LEU A 15 -30.31 -10.60 -12.01
N THR A 16 -30.46 -9.51 -11.26
CA THR A 16 -29.32 -8.64 -10.88
C THR A 16 -28.43 -9.23 -9.77
N LEU A 17 -28.95 -10.15 -8.95
CA LEU A 17 -28.17 -10.76 -7.85
C LEU A 17 -27.06 -11.71 -8.33
N GLN A 18 -27.25 -12.38 -9.47
CA GLN A 18 -26.26 -13.33 -10.00
C GLN A 18 -25.03 -12.63 -10.62
N ALA A 19 -25.14 -11.35 -11.00
CA ALA A 19 -24.06 -10.59 -11.63
C ALA A 19 -22.94 -10.16 -10.64
N GLN A 20 -23.14 -10.29 -9.33
CA GLN A 20 -22.12 -9.88 -8.34
C GLN A 20 -21.10 -10.96 -7.98
N LYS A 21 -21.31 -12.23 -8.38
CA LYS A 21 -20.42 -13.33 -7.97
C LYS A 21 -19.01 -13.26 -8.58
N ASP A 22 -18.87 -12.68 -9.76
CA ASP A 22 -17.59 -12.74 -10.50
C ASP A 22 -16.63 -11.58 -10.18
N THR A 23 -17.07 -10.58 -9.40
CA THR A 23 -16.20 -9.44 -9.04
C THR A 23 -15.21 -9.79 -7.92
N VAL A 24 -15.51 -10.79 -7.08
CA VAL A 24 -14.67 -11.12 -5.91
C VAL A 24 -13.37 -11.82 -6.29
N ASN A 25 -13.37 -12.64 -7.36
CA ASN A 25 -12.16 -13.33 -7.81
C ASN A 25 -11.19 -12.42 -8.59
N ILE A 26 -11.68 -11.39 -9.27
CA ILE A 26 -10.85 -10.44 -10.02
C ILE A 26 -10.23 -9.39 -9.08
N ALA A 27 -10.81 -9.16 -7.91
CA ALA A 27 -10.25 -8.27 -6.87
C ALA A 27 -9.00 -8.85 -6.17
N GLN A 28 -8.64 -10.11 -6.42
CA GLN A 28 -7.34 -10.66 -6.00
C GLN A 28 -6.25 -10.19 -6.97
N ASN A 29 -5.88 -8.92 -6.80
CA ASN A 29 -4.83 -8.25 -7.55
C ASN A 29 -3.55 -9.13 -7.55
N PRO A 30 -2.97 -9.50 -8.71
CA PRO A 30 -1.75 -10.31 -8.76
C PRO A 30 -0.55 -9.67 -8.00
N ILE A 31 -0.62 -8.37 -7.71
CA ILE A 31 0.32 -7.64 -6.85
C ILE A 31 0.36 -8.23 -5.43
N GLN A 32 -0.78 -8.65 -4.86
CA GLN A 32 -0.83 -9.19 -3.49
C GLN A 32 -0.19 -10.58 -3.38
N LYS A 33 -0.33 -11.45 -4.40
CA LYS A 33 0.33 -12.76 -4.41
C LYS A 33 1.85 -12.65 -4.54
N LYS A 34 2.36 -11.63 -5.25
CA LYS A 34 3.80 -11.40 -5.40
C LYS A 34 4.45 -10.78 -4.15
N ALA A 35 3.69 -10.05 -3.34
CA ALA A 35 4.16 -9.51 -2.06
C ALA A 35 4.36 -10.61 -1.00
N LEU A 36 3.55 -11.67 -1.03
CA LEU A 36 3.67 -12.80 -0.08
C LEU A 36 4.78 -13.79 -0.44
N THR A 37 5.23 -13.81 -1.70
CA THR A 37 6.36 -14.61 -2.18
C THR A 37 7.64 -13.79 -2.39
N ALA A 38 7.62 -12.50 -2.03
CA ALA A 38 8.82 -11.70 -1.99
C ALA A 38 9.74 -12.30 -0.91
N ASP A 39 10.80 -12.95 -1.37
CA ASP A 39 11.94 -13.39 -0.57
C ASP A 39 12.20 -12.34 0.52
N ALA A 40 12.12 -12.75 1.79
CA ALA A 40 12.09 -11.82 2.92
C ALA A 40 13.15 -10.74 2.68
N ALA A 41 12.69 -9.50 2.49
CA ALA A 41 13.58 -8.36 2.49
C ALA A 41 14.29 -8.47 3.84
N GLY A 42 15.60 -8.79 3.82
CA GLY A 42 16.37 -9.09 5.02
C GLY A 42 16.20 -8.00 6.07
N GLN A 43 16.65 -8.22 7.30
CA GLN A 43 16.26 -7.38 8.43
C GLN A 43 16.39 -5.87 8.14
N ILE A 44 15.28 -5.14 8.22
CA ILE A 44 15.21 -3.67 8.06
C ILE A 44 15.01 -3.04 9.43
N THR A 45 15.88 -2.09 9.79
CA THR A 45 15.82 -1.35 11.05
C THR A 45 15.74 0.14 10.75
N ILE A 46 14.72 0.80 11.27
CA ILE A 46 14.51 2.24 11.16
C ILE A 46 14.72 2.86 12.54
N TYR A 47 15.54 3.90 12.64
CA TYR A 47 15.82 4.56 13.92
C TYR A 47 16.23 6.03 13.78
N PRO A 48 15.87 6.90 14.74
CA PRO A 48 15.08 6.59 15.94
C PRO A 48 13.57 6.46 15.63
N VAL A 49 12.88 5.63 16.41
CA VAL A 49 11.41 5.59 16.45
C VAL A 49 10.97 5.88 17.89
N PRO A 50 10.19 6.95 18.15
CA PRO A 50 9.71 7.96 17.20
C PRO A 50 10.84 8.86 16.66
N VAL A 51 10.66 9.34 15.42
CA VAL A 51 11.55 10.31 14.79
C VAL A 51 11.41 11.67 15.49
N ARG A 52 12.52 12.28 15.91
CA ARG A 52 12.53 13.53 16.68
C ARG A 52 12.99 14.74 15.89
N GLU A 53 13.89 14.52 14.95
CA GLU A 53 14.42 15.55 14.06
C GLU A 53 13.82 15.35 12.66
N ASN A 54 14.21 16.15 11.69
CA ASN A 54 13.73 15.98 10.32
C ASN A 54 14.47 14.85 9.58
N PHE A 55 15.06 13.88 10.30
CA PHE A 55 15.75 12.76 9.67
C PHE A 55 15.63 11.48 10.48
N PHE A 56 15.83 10.36 9.78
CA PHE A 56 15.99 9.05 10.38
C PHE A 56 16.97 8.20 9.56
N ASN A 57 17.45 7.12 10.15
CA ASN A 57 18.34 6.18 9.49
C ASN A 57 17.59 4.90 9.15
N VAL A 58 17.90 4.35 7.98
CA VAL A 58 17.47 3.03 7.54
C VAL A 58 18.70 2.14 7.44
N LYS A 59 18.69 1.03 8.18
CA LYS A 59 19.69 -0.03 8.09
C LYS A 59 19.03 -1.28 7.53
N CYS A 60 19.55 -1.78 6.43
CA CYS A 60 19.08 -2.98 5.75
C CYS A 60 20.21 -4.01 5.67
N GLU A 61 19.86 -5.29 5.80
CA GLU A 61 20.77 -6.40 5.53
C GLU A 61 21.10 -6.53 4.03
N LYS A 62 20.11 -6.23 3.18
CA LYS A 62 20.25 -6.22 1.72
C LYS A 62 20.44 -4.78 1.22
N ASP A 63 21.14 -4.67 0.11
CA ASP A 63 21.40 -3.43 -0.62
C ASP A 63 20.10 -2.71 -1.04
N VAL A 64 19.98 -1.43 -0.68
CA VAL A 64 18.82 -0.58 -0.96
C VAL A 64 19.03 0.19 -2.27
N VAL A 65 18.12 0.02 -3.21
CA VAL A 65 18.14 0.72 -4.51
C VAL A 65 17.28 1.99 -4.49
N SER A 66 16.24 2.03 -3.65
CA SER A 66 15.38 3.20 -3.51
C SER A 66 14.68 3.23 -2.17
N ILE A 67 14.50 4.43 -1.62
CA ILE A 67 13.66 4.68 -0.45
C ILE A 67 12.53 5.61 -0.86
N LYS A 68 11.33 5.33 -0.38
CA LYS A 68 10.15 6.17 -0.58
C LYS A 68 9.44 6.32 0.75
N VAL A 69 9.11 7.55 1.13
CA VAL A 69 8.35 7.83 2.36
C VAL A 69 7.00 8.44 1.98
N THR A 70 5.93 7.87 2.52
CA THR A 70 4.56 8.37 2.34
C THR A 70 3.90 8.63 3.68
N ASN A 71 3.10 9.68 3.78
CA ASN A 71 2.24 9.87 4.95
C ASN A 71 1.04 8.91 4.93
N ILE A 72 0.25 8.87 6.01
CA ILE A 72 -0.92 7.96 6.13
C ILE A 72 -2.01 8.18 5.07
N ILE A 73 -2.07 9.36 4.44
CA ILE A 73 -3.03 9.66 3.36
C ILE A 73 -2.48 9.30 1.98
N GLY A 74 -1.26 8.73 1.91
CA GLY A 74 -0.64 8.25 0.68
C GLY A 74 0.12 9.31 -0.13
N GLN A 75 0.30 10.52 0.40
CA GLN A 75 1.16 11.52 -0.24
C GLN A 75 2.63 11.14 -0.06
N GLU A 76 3.37 11.18 -1.16
CA GLU A 76 4.82 10.99 -1.16
C GLU A 76 5.51 12.26 -0.65
N ILE A 77 6.24 12.13 0.45
CA ILE A 77 6.98 13.26 1.05
C ILE A 77 8.48 13.17 0.80
N PHE A 78 8.98 11.99 0.44
CA PHE A 78 10.38 11.77 0.10
C PHE A 78 10.49 10.60 -0.86
N LYS A 79 11.41 10.72 -1.83
CA LYS A 79 11.78 9.63 -2.72
C LYS A 79 13.19 9.83 -3.22
N GLU A 80 14.02 8.81 -3.02
CA GLU A 80 15.38 8.80 -3.51
C GLU A 80 15.72 7.44 -4.10
N ARG A 81 16.53 7.46 -5.16
CA ARG A 81 17.05 6.26 -5.83
C ARG A 81 18.56 6.32 -5.81
N TYR A 82 19.19 5.30 -5.24
CA TYR A 82 20.63 5.24 -5.10
C TYR A 82 21.26 4.60 -6.34
N SER A 83 22.21 5.31 -6.95
CA SER A 83 22.98 4.79 -8.08
C SER A 83 23.93 3.67 -7.65
N ASN A 84 24.46 3.76 -6.43
CA ASN A 84 25.23 2.71 -5.76
C ASN A 84 24.39 2.20 -4.59
N PRO A 85 23.99 0.92 -4.56
CA PRO A 85 23.18 0.40 -3.48
C PRO A 85 23.85 0.57 -2.12
N GLN A 86 23.07 0.92 -1.10
CA GLN A 86 23.56 1.18 0.26
C GLN A 86 22.85 0.28 1.28
N THR A 87 23.57 -0.16 2.29
CA THR A 87 23.02 -0.92 3.43
C THR A 87 22.61 -0.03 4.60
N ILE A 88 23.19 1.17 4.69
CA ILE A 88 22.84 2.18 5.69
C ILE A 88 22.66 3.52 4.98
N THR A 89 21.52 4.15 5.19
CA THR A 89 21.18 5.41 4.55
C THR A 89 20.47 6.33 5.53
N LYS A 90 20.89 7.60 5.55
CA LYS A 90 20.22 8.68 6.27
C LYS A 90 19.18 9.29 5.35
N VAL A 91 17.94 9.35 5.80
CA VAL A 91 16.82 9.99 5.09
C VAL A 91 16.56 11.33 5.74
N ASP A 92 16.91 12.41 5.05
CA ASP A 92 16.64 13.78 5.45
C ASP A 92 15.32 14.25 4.82
N LEU A 93 14.34 14.57 5.67
CA LEU A 93 13.05 15.15 5.33
C LEU A 93 13.16 16.68 5.45
N GLU A 94 12.51 17.44 4.58
CA GLU A 94 12.65 18.91 4.59
C GLU A 94 11.87 19.54 5.75
N ASP A 95 10.56 19.28 5.82
CA ASP A 95 9.67 19.75 6.90
C ASP A 95 8.50 18.77 7.10
N PRO A 96 8.73 17.60 7.72
CA PRO A 96 7.69 16.61 7.90
C PRO A 96 6.67 17.07 8.94
N THR A 97 5.39 17.02 8.59
CA THR A 97 4.31 17.25 9.55
C THR A 97 4.28 16.17 10.63
N ARG A 98 3.78 16.49 11.82
CA ARG A 98 3.62 15.47 12.86
C ARG A 98 2.59 14.44 12.42
N GLY A 99 2.99 13.17 12.39
CA GLY A 99 2.10 12.09 12.01
C GLY A 99 2.81 10.75 11.89
N MET A 100 2.07 9.78 11.37
CA MET A 100 2.61 8.48 11.00
C MET A 100 3.02 8.46 9.54
N TYR A 101 4.08 7.72 9.25
CA TYR A 101 4.65 7.57 7.91
C TYR A 101 4.92 6.10 7.62
N LEU A 102 4.83 5.76 6.34
CA LEU A 102 5.28 4.49 5.79
C LEU A 102 6.59 4.75 5.04
N VAL A 103 7.60 3.95 5.33
CA VAL A 103 8.93 3.96 4.71
C VAL A 103 9.14 2.63 4.02
#